data_AF-A0A6A5TGH6-F1
#
_entry.id   AF-A0A6A5TGH6-F1
#
_cell.length_a   1.000
_cell.length_b   1.000
_cell.length_c   1.000
_cell.angle_alpha   90.00
_cell.angle_beta   90.00
_cell.angle_gamma   90.00
#
_symmetry.space_group_name_H-M   'P 1'
#
loop_
_entity.id
_entity.type
_entity.pdbx_description
1 polymer ?
#
loop_
_entity_poly.entity_id
_entity_poly.type
_entity_poly.pdbx_seq_one_letter_code
_entity_poly.pdbx_strand_id
1 'polypeptide(L)'
;MEYDPAVFRRLDEVQRANQAVINAFAAHPAFEAQRSKGKGRIFTLWEYSTETDGILDNLLKNYPLTDTPAPRHSRMQTTWTDELSESEQHEMRDDAVGRCIIVHQMIHVPADRVANMFHEEVTPDMGDDVRKAAKLVHYVIFEIDSEKAREEEQRQRAQEQLLEI
;
A
#
# COMPACT_ATOMS: atom_id res chain seq x y z
N MET A 1 -4.99 -6.95 -13.23
CA MET A 1 -5.65 -5.73 -12.73
C MET A 1 -4.78 -4.59 -13.20
N GLU A 2 -5.31 -3.69 -14.02
CA GLU A 2 -4.54 -2.66 -14.71
C GLU A 2 -4.74 -1.33 -13.98
N TYR A 3 -3.66 -0.63 -13.63
CA TYR A 3 -3.66 0.71 -13.06
C TYR A 3 -2.84 1.65 -13.95
N ASP A 4 -3.12 2.95 -13.89
CA ASP A 4 -2.41 3.94 -14.69
C ASP A 4 -0.94 4.06 -14.21
N PRO A 5 0.08 3.89 -15.09
CA PRO A 5 1.48 4.12 -14.76
C PRO A 5 1.78 5.51 -14.18
N ALA A 6 0.89 6.50 -14.38
CA ALA A 6 0.93 7.80 -13.72
C ALA A 6 1.03 7.69 -12.19
N VAL A 7 0.55 6.60 -11.59
CA VAL A 7 0.65 6.33 -10.14
C VAL A 7 2.08 6.38 -9.63
N PHE A 8 3.08 6.04 -10.45
CA PHE A 8 4.50 6.08 -10.03
C PHE A 8 5.02 7.49 -9.75
N ARG A 9 4.34 8.52 -10.25
CA ARG A 9 4.68 9.93 -9.95
C ARG A 9 4.24 10.36 -8.55
N ARG A 10 3.46 9.53 -7.85
CA ARG A 10 2.90 9.79 -6.53
C ARG A 10 3.12 8.64 -5.55
N LEU A 11 4.26 7.95 -5.67
CA LEU A 11 4.62 6.85 -4.75
C LEU A 11 4.65 7.30 -3.28
N ASP A 12 4.89 8.58 -3.02
CA ASP A 12 4.82 9.16 -1.69
C ASP A 12 3.37 9.19 -1.15
N GLU A 13 2.37 9.48 -2.01
CA GLU A 13 0.95 9.37 -1.67
C GLU A 13 0.55 7.90 -1.43
N VAL A 14 1.05 6.98 -2.26
CA VAL A 14 0.82 5.53 -2.09
C VAL A 14 1.41 5.05 -0.76
N GLN A 15 2.64 5.45 -0.43
CA GLN A 15 3.28 5.13 0.85
C GLN A 15 2.48 5.67 2.03
N ARG A 16 2.04 6.93 1.99
CA ARG A 16 1.19 7.50 3.04
C ARG A 16 -0.11 6.73 3.22
N ALA A 17 -0.76 6.30 2.14
CA ALA A 17 -1.96 5.49 2.20
C ALA A 17 -1.69 4.09 2.78
N ASN A 18 -0.58 3.46 2.39
CA ASN A 18 -0.14 2.18 2.95
C ASN A 18 0.16 2.29 4.46
N GLN A 19 0.83 3.35 4.90
CA GLN A 19 1.10 3.60 6.31
C GLN A 19 -0.20 3.77 7.12
N ALA A 20 -1.24 4.36 6.53
CA ALA A 20 -2.56 4.41 7.18
C ALA A 20 -3.16 3.01 7.40
N VAL A 21 -2.97 2.09 6.44
CA VAL A 21 -3.38 0.68 6.57
C VAL A 21 -2.58 -0.04 7.65
N ILE A 22 -1.26 0.14 7.69
CA ILE A 22 -0.38 -0.42 8.73
C ILE A 22 -0.85 0.02 10.12
N ASN A 23 -1.11 1.32 10.28
CA ASN A 23 -1.57 1.89 11.55
C ASN A 23 -2.95 1.35 11.95
N ALA A 24 -3.86 1.19 10.98
CA ALA A 24 -5.18 0.63 11.23
C ALA A 24 -5.12 -0.84 11.67
N PHE A 25 -4.23 -1.66 11.07
CA PHE A 25 -4.02 -3.03 11.52
C PHE A 25 -3.40 -3.08 12.92
N ALA A 26 -2.39 -2.27 13.20
CA ALA A 26 -1.74 -2.24 14.52
C ALA A 26 -2.70 -1.81 15.65
N ALA A 27 -3.69 -0.97 15.33
CA ALA A 27 -4.74 -0.55 16.26
C ALA A 27 -5.89 -1.57 16.40
N HIS A 28 -5.94 -2.61 15.57
CA HIS A 28 -7.05 -3.54 15.56
C HIS A 28 -7.09 -4.42 16.83
N PRO A 29 -8.26 -4.66 17.46
CA PRO A 29 -8.35 -5.42 18.72
C PRO A 29 -7.73 -6.82 18.70
N ALA A 30 -7.79 -7.50 17.54
CA ALA A 30 -7.21 -8.83 17.36
C ALA A 30 -5.69 -8.84 17.10
N PHE A 31 -5.07 -7.68 16.87
CA PHE A 31 -3.68 -7.60 16.39
C PHE A 31 -2.67 -8.24 17.35
N GLU A 32 -2.64 -7.83 18.61
CA GLU A 32 -1.66 -8.34 19.59
C GLU A 32 -1.81 -9.86 19.84
N ALA A 33 -3.05 -10.36 19.84
CA ALA A 33 -3.33 -11.79 19.97
C ALA A 33 -2.85 -12.61 18.75
N GLN A 34 -2.90 -12.04 17.55
CA GLN A 34 -2.40 -12.68 16.33
C GLN A 34 -0.88 -12.57 16.21
N ARG A 35 -0.34 -11.38 16.51
CA ARG A 35 1.11 -11.09 16.53
C ARG A 35 1.87 -12.01 17.47
N SER A 36 1.38 -12.20 18.71
CA SER A 36 2.00 -13.10 19.68
C SER A 36 2.03 -14.57 19.24
N LYS A 37 1.07 -14.98 18.39
CA LYS A 37 1.02 -16.32 17.79
C LYS A 37 1.79 -16.42 16.47
N GLY A 38 2.29 -15.30 15.94
CA GLY A 38 2.94 -15.23 14.63
C GLY A 38 2.02 -15.62 13.47
N LYS A 39 0.69 -15.57 13.67
CA LYS A 39 -0.28 -16.01 12.65
C LYS A 39 -1.62 -15.29 12.81
N GLY A 40 -2.34 -15.22 11.69
CA GLY A 40 -3.70 -14.70 11.59
C GLY A 40 -3.79 -13.57 10.58
N ARG A 41 -4.98 -13.37 10.02
CA ARG A 41 -5.19 -12.51 8.86
C ARG A 41 -4.72 -11.07 9.07
N ILE A 42 -5.03 -10.48 10.21
CA ILE A 42 -4.69 -9.08 10.50
C ILE A 42 -3.19 -8.91 10.69
N PHE A 43 -2.55 -9.83 11.42
CA PHE A 43 -1.10 -9.80 11.59
C PHE A 43 -0.36 -10.05 10.28
N THR A 44 -0.77 -11.06 9.49
CA THR A 44 -0.11 -11.36 8.21
C THR A 44 -0.28 -10.24 7.19
N LEU A 45 -1.46 -9.61 7.10
CA LEU A 45 -1.65 -8.46 6.21
C LEU A 45 -0.88 -7.23 6.71
N TRP A 46 -0.73 -7.04 8.02
CA TRP A 46 0.15 -6.02 8.59
C TRP A 46 1.62 -6.25 8.24
N GLU A 47 2.12 -7.48 8.35
CA GLU A 47 3.50 -7.83 7.96
C GLU A 47 3.73 -7.52 6.49
N TYR A 48 2.82 -7.97 5.63
CA TYR A 48 2.91 -7.75 4.18
C TYR A 48 2.86 -6.26 3.82
N SER A 49 2.01 -5.48 4.50
CA SER A 49 1.93 -4.02 4.31
C SER A 49 3.21 -3.33 4.79
N THR A 50 3.81 -3.78 5.89
CA THR A 50 5.06 -3.24 6.46
C THR A 50 6.26 -3.53 5.57
N GLU A 51 6.35 -4.75 5.00
CA GLU A 51 7.37 -5.08 4.00
C GLU A 51 7.22 -4.22 2.75
N THR A 52 5.98 -4.01 2.29
CA THR A 52 5.68 -3.13 1.15
C THR A 52 6.11 -1.69 1.41
N ASP A 53 5.92 -1.20 2.65
CA ASP A 53 6.36 0.15 3.04
C ASP A 53 7.88 0.31 2.96
N GLY A 54 8.63 -0.73 3.36
CA GLY A 54 10.09 -0.75 3.22
C GLY A 54 10.55 -0.69 1.75
N ILE A 55 9.82 -1.34 0.84
CA ILE A 55 10.09 -1.24 -0.60
C ILE A 55 9.83 0.20 -1.10
N LEU A 56 8.69 0.79 -0.72
CA LEU A 56 8.35 2.17 -1.08
C LEU A 56 9.35 3.18 -0.52
N ASP A 57 9.82 2.99 0.71
CA ASP A 57 10.82 3.85 1.34
C ASP A 57 12.15 3.83 0.58
N ASN A 58 12.61 2.64 0.18
CA ASN A 58 13.80 2.46 -0.65
C ASN A 58 13.66 3.14 -2.01
N LEU A 59 12.48 2.99 -2.66
CA LEU A 59 12.19 3.63 -3.95
C LEU A 59 12.14 5.16 -3.88
N LEU A 60 11.71 5.73 -2.75
CA LEU A 60 11.55 7.18 -2.58
C LEU A 60 12.84 7.90 -2.19
N LYS A 61 13.70 7.26 -1.38
CA LYS A 61 14.90 7.91 -0.85
C LYS A 61 16.12 7.89 -1.76
N ASN A 62 16.14 7.04 -2.80
CA ASN A 62 17.33 6.84 -3.65
C ASN A 62 18.63 6.66 -2.81
N TYR A 63 18.56 6.03 -1.63
CA TYR A 63 19.72 5.94 -0.73
C TYR A 63 20.85 5.12 -1.37
N PRO A 64 22.10 5.63 -1.44
CA PRO A 64 23.26 4.77 -1.58
C PRO A 64 23.52 4.05 -0.25
N LEU A 65 23.96 2.80 -0.38
CA LEU A 65 23.94 1.76 0.66
C LEU A 65 25.00 1.96 1.73
N THR A 66 24.65 1.72 3.01
CA THR A 66 25.64 1.60 4.10
C THR A 66 25.83 0.14 4.50
N ASP A 67 27.08 -0.31 4.39
CA ASP A 67 27.57 -1.68 4.59
C ASP A 67 27.63 -2.06 6.09
N THR A 68 26.46 -2.26 6.72
CA THR A 68 26.39 -2.68 8.13
C THR A 68 25.66 -4.03 8.25
N PRO A 69 26.30 -5.08 8.81
CA PRO A 69 25.66 -6.39 8.94
C PRO A 69 24.44 -6.35 9.88
N ALA A 70 23.29 -6.86 9.43
CA ALA A 70 22.07 -6.91 10.23
C ALA A 70 22.19 -7.91 11.41
N PRO A 71 21.72 -7.55 12.64
CA PRO A 71 21.64 -8.48 13.76
C PRO A 71 20.69 -9.64 13.48
N ARG A 72 21.06 -10.86 13.88
CA ARG A 72 20.40 -12.16 13.57
C ARG A 72 18.92 -12.33 13.99
N HIS A 73 18.23 -11.28 14.43
CA HIS A 73 16.81 -11.31 14.79
C HIS A 73 15.97 -10.21 14.12
N SER A 74 16.55 -9.41 13.22
CA SER A 74 15.79 -8.47 12.40
C SER A 74 15.31 -9.18 11.13
N ARG A 75 13.99 -9.36 10.99
CA ARG A 75 13.38 -9.81 9.74
C ARG A 75 13.87 -8.92 8.61
N MET A 76 14.26 -9.56 7.51
CA MET A 76 14.90 -9.00 6.33
C MET A 76 14.44 -7.56 6.03
N GLN A 77 15.24 -6.58 6.41
CA GLN A 77 15.32 -5.35 5.63
C GLN A 77 15.99 -5.78 4.33
N THR A 78 15.20 -5.92 3.27
CA THR A 78 15.72 -6.17 1.93
C THR A 78 16.39 -4.89 1.46
N THR A 79 17.60 -4.65 1.93
CA THR A 79 18.50 -3.60 1.43
C THR A 79 19.28 -4.22 0.28
N TRP A 80 18.85 -3.91 -0.95
CA TRP A 80 19.43 -4.40 -2.20
C TRP A 80 20.77 -3.73 -2.44
N THR A 81 21.83 -4.52 -2.64
CA THR A 81 23.23 -4.06 -2.60
C THR A 81 23.77 -3.48 -3.91
N ASP A 82 23.01 -3.52 -5.00
CA ASP A 82 23.44 -3.07 -6.32
C ASP A 82 22.56 -1.91 -6.83
N GLU A 83 23.15 -0.96 -7.57
CA GLU A 83 22.39 0.09 -8.26
C GLU A 83 21.38 -0.57 -9.21
N LEU A 84 20.11 -0.59 -8.82
CA LEU A 84 19.02 -1.15 -9.62
C LEU A 84 18.94 -0.41 -10.95
N SER A 85 18.95 -1.17 -12.04
CA SER A 85 18.64 -0.65 -13.37
C SER A 85 17.26 0.00 -13.41
N GLU A 86 17.01 0.87 -14.40
CA GLU A 86 15.68 1.48 -14.56
C GLU A 86 14.56 0.43 -14.71
N SER A 87 14.86 -0.72 -15.33
CA SER A 87 13.93 -1.84 -15.45
C SER A 87 13.60 -2.46 -14.09
N GLU A 88 14.60 -2.70 -13.25
CA GLU A 88 14.41 -3.28 -11.92
C GLU A 88 13.69 -2.29 -10.99
N GLN A 89 13.98 -0.98 -11.09
CA GLN A 89 13.22 0.03 -10.37
C GLN A 89 11.75 0.07 -10.81
N HIS A 90 11.49 -0.08 -12.11
CA HIS A 90 10.11 -0.16 -12.63
C HIS A 90 9.38 -1.39 -12.08
N GLU A 91 10.01 -2.57 -12.14
CA GLU A 91 9.46 -3.81 -11.58
C GLU A 91 9.19 -3.70 -10.08
N MET A 92 10.07 -3.03 -9.32
CA MET A 92 9.86 -2.80 -7.89
C MET A 92 8.72 -1.83 -7.60
N ARG A 93 8.53 -0.80 -8.42
CA ARG A 93 7.37 0.10 -8.32
C ARG A 93 6.08 -0.66 -8.60
N ASP A 94 6.09 -1.51 -9.62
CA ASP A 94 4.97 -2.37 -9.96
C ASP A 94 4.65 -3.37 -8.83
N ASP A 95 5.65 -4.05 -8.29
CA ASP A 95 5.47 -4.97 -7.16
C ASP A 95 4.89 -4.21 -5.96
N ALA A 96 5.46 -3.07 -5.58
CA ALA A 96 4.98 -2.30 -4.43
C ALA A 96 3.51 -1.83 -4.58
N VAL A 97 3.15 -1.28 -5.75
CA VAL A 97 1.76 -0.87 -6.02
C VAL A 97 0.83 -2.08 -6.07
N GLY A 98 1.26 -3.17 -6.73
CA GLY A 98 0.54 -4.43 -6.81
C GLY A 98 0.25 -5.02 -5.42
N ARG A 99 1.23 -4.99 -4.51
CA ARG A 99 1.05 -5.42 -3.12
C ARG A 99 0.00 -4.60 -2.38
N CYS A 100 0.02 -3.26 -2.52
CA CYS A 100 -1.00 -2.39 -1.93
C CYS A 100 -2.42 -2.75 -2.45
N ILE A 101 -2.55 -3.05 -3.74
CA ILE A 101 -3.82 -3.51 -4.34
C ILE A 101 -4.26 -4.86 -3.77
N ILE A 102 -3.33 -5.81 -3.64
CA ILE A 102 -3.62 -7.13 -3.06
C ILE A 102 -4.11 -6.98 -1.63
N VAL A 103 -3.46 -6.16 -0.80
CA VAL A 103 -3.90 -5.89 0.58
C VAL A 103 -5.31 -5.30 0.58
N HIS A 104 -5.59 -4.31 -0.26
CA HIS A 104 -6.93 -3.74 -0.38
C HIS A 104 -7.99 -4.81 -0.70
N GLN A 105 -7.74 -5.67 -1.68
CA GLN A 105 -8.66 -6.76 -2.03
C GLN A 105 -8.82 -7.72 -0.86
N MET A 106 -7.71 -8.14 -0.25
CA MET A 106 -7.67 -9.07 0.87
C MET A 106 -8.39 -8.54 2.10
N ILE A 107 -8.52 -7.23 2.30
CA ILE A 107 -9.32 -6.64 3.38
C ILE A 107 -10.83 -6.80 3.10
N HIS A 108 -11.24 -6.76 1.83
CA HIS A 108 -12.65 -6.87 1.42
C HIS A 108 -13.12 -8.31 1.19
N VAL A 109 -12.21 -9.29 1.15
CA VAL A 109 -12.63 -10.70 1.05
C VAL A 109 -13.45 -11.10 2.29
N PRO A 110 -14.64 -11.69 2.11
CA PRO A 110 -15.45 -12.18 3.22
C PRO A 110 -14.72 -13.17 4.12
N ALA A 111 -14.97 -13.11 5.44
CA ALA A 111 -14.26 -13.90 6.46
C ALA A 111 -14.36 -15.43 6.24
N ASP A 112 -15.49 -15.92 5.72
CA ASP A 112 -15.76 -17.31 5.40
C ASP A 112 -14.85 -17.88 4.30
N ARG A 113 -14.47 -17.06 3.32
CA ARG A 113 -13.53 -17.46 2.25
C ARG A 113 -12.08 -17.46 2.69
N VAL A 114 -11.78 -16.79 3.80
CA VAL A 114 -10.41 -16.46 4.21
C VAL A 114 -9.92 -17.36 5.35
N ALA A 115 -10.83 -17.97 6.12
CA ALA A 115 -10.52 -18.91 7.20
C ALA A 115 -9.54 -20.03 6.80
N ASN A 116 -9.73 -20.62 5.62
CA ASN A 116 -8.85 -21.66 5.09
C ASN A 116 -7.45 -21.14 4.73
N MET A 117 -7.34 -19.88 4.30
CA MET A 117 -6.08 -19.30 3.83
C MET A 117 -5.15 -18.89 4.98
N PHE A 118 -5.71 -18.50 6.13
CA PHE A 118 -4.94 -18.09 7.30
C PHE A 118 -5.00 -19.10 8.46
N HIS A 119 -5.57 -20.29 8.23
CA HIS A 119 -5.73 -21.35 9.23
C HIS A 119 -6.40 -20.85 10.52
N GLU A 120 -7.47 -20.06 10.36
CA GLU A 120 -8.26 -19.52 11.46
C GLU A 120 -9.60 -20.27 11.55
N GLU A 121 -10.00 -20.72 12.75
CA GLU A 121 -11.33 -21.31 12.98
C GLU A 121 -12.44 -20.27 12.79
N VAL A 122 -12.15 -19.02 13.14
CA VAL A 122 -13.00 -17.85 12.93
C VAL A 122 -12.10 -16.67 12.56
N THR A 123 -12.28 -16.13 11.36
CA THR A 123 -11.57 -14.92 10.95
C THR A 123 -12.25 -13.69 11.56
N PRO A 124 -11.52 -12.86 12.34
CA PRO A 124 -12.10 -11.65 12.90
C PRO A 124 -12.54 -10.70 11.78
N ASP A 125 -13.60 -9.93 12.04
CA ASP A 125 -13.97 -8.83 11.16
C ASP A 125 -12.79 -7.85 11.03
N MET A 126 -12.62 -7.25 9.85
CA MET A 126 -11.53 -6.30 9.61
C MET A 126 -11.71 -4.97 10.34
N GLY A 127 -12.92 -4.64 10.77
CA GLY A 127 -13.24 -3.35 11.33
C GLY A 127 -13.35 -2.24 10.27
N ASP A 128 -14.07 -1.19 10.63
CA ASP A 128 -14.34 -0.08 9.70
C ASP A 128 -13.12 0.80 9.46
N ASP A 129 -12.23 0.93 10.44
CA ASP A 129 -11.00 1.71 10.30
C ASP A 129 -10.04 1.10 9.27
N VAL A 130 -9.86 -0.22 9.29
CA VAL A 130 -9.05 -0.94 8.29
C VAL A 130 -9.67 -0.82 6.90
N ARG A 131 -11.00 -1.00 6.79
CA ARG A 131 -11.71 -0.82 5.51
C ARG A 131 -11.59 0.61 4.99
N LYS A 132 -11.67 1.62 5.86
CA LYS A 132 -11.51 3.03 5.50
C LYS A 132 -10.08 3.33 5.03
N ALA A 133 -9.07 2.82 5.72
CA ALA A 133 -7.67 2.97 5.29
C ALA A 133 -7.43 2.25 3.94
N ALA A 134 -7.99 1.07 3.74
CA ALA A 134 -7.90 0.35 2.47
C ALA A 134 -8.55 1.11 1.30
N LYS A 135 -9.66 1.82 1.54
CA LYS A 135 -10.29 2.67 0.53
C LYS A 135 -9.40 3.85 0.14
N LEU A 136 -8.63 4.41 1.07
CA LEU A 136 -7.67 5.46 0.75
C LEU A 136 -6.60 4.97 -0.23
N VAL A 137 -6.09 3.75 -0.05
CA VAL A 137 -5.15 3.13 -1.01
C VAL A 137 -5.79 3.01 -2.39
N HIS A 138 -7.03 2.50 -2.48
CA HIS A 138 -7.74 2.41 -3.75
C HIS A 138 -7.92 3.77 -4.42
N TYR A 139 -8.38 4.77 -3.67
CA TYR A 139 -8.57 6.13 -4.15
C TYR A 139 -7.26 6.71 -4.72
N VAL A 140 -6.15 6.57 -3.98
CA VAL A 140 -4.84 7.05 -4.43
C VAL A 140 -4.37 6.33 -5.70
N ILE A 141 -4.60 5.02 -5.83
CA ILE A 141 -4.13 4.27 -6.99
C ILE A 141 -4.98 4.56 -8.23
N PHE A 142 -6.31 4.61 -8.09
CA PHE A 142 -7.24 4.58 -9.23
C PHE A 142 -8.01 5.88 -9.50
N GLU A 143 -8.24 6.73 -8.51
CA GLU A 143 -9.26 7.80 -8.62
C GLU A 143 -8.67 9.21 -8.68
N ILE A 144 -7.51 9.47 -8.05
CA ILE A 144 -6.92 10.82 -7.96
C ILE A 144 -6.70 11.50 -9.31
N ASP A 145 -6.15 10.82 -10.31
CA ASP A 145 -5.87 11.45 -11.62
C ASP A 145 -7.15 11.72 -12.40
N SER A 146 -8.14 10.84 -12.26
CA SER A 146 -9.45 11.02 -12.89
C SER A 146 -10.17 12.25 -12.34
N GLU A 147 -10.05 12.52 -11.04
CA GLU A 147 -10.64 13.70 -10.41
C GLU A 147 -9.89 14.98 -10.76
N LYS A 148 -8.55 14.97 -10.67
CA LYS A 148 -7.72 16.13 -11.06
C LYS A 148 -7.96 16.56 -12.51
N ALA A 149 -8.06 15.59 -13.43
CA ALA A 149 -8.35 15.88 -14.83
C ALA A 149 -9.73 16.52 -15.03
N ARG A 150 -10.76 16.05 -14.32
CA ARG A 150 -12.11 16.63 -14.38
C ARG A 150 -12.17 18.05 -13.80
N GLU A 151 -11.46 18.30 -12.69
CA GLU A 151 -11.38 19.62 -12.09
C GLU A 151 -10.68 20.63 -13.02
N GLU A 152 -9.61 20.21 -13.69
CA GLU A 152 -8.90 21.05 -14.65
C GLU A 152 -9.75 21.37 -15.88
N GLU A 153 -10.47 20.39 -16.42
CA GLU A 153 -11.42 20.59 -17.53
C GLU A 153 -12.55 21.56 -17.14
N GLN A 154 -13.10 21.43 -15.93
CA GLN A 154 -14.13 22.37 -15.43
C GLN A 154 -13.59 23.79 -15.27
N ARG A 155 -12.35 23.94 -14.80
CA ARG A 155 -11.69 25.26 -14.70
C ARG A 155 -11.45 25.89 -16.07
N GLN A 156 -10.99 25.11 -17.05
CA GLN A 156 -10.77 25.60 -18.41
C GLN A 156 -12.07 26.07 -19.05
N ARG A 157 -13.15 25.28 -18.94
CA ARG A 157 -14.48 25.68 -19.44
C ARG A 157 -15.00 26.94 -18.76
N ALA A 158 -14.79 27.09 -17.46
CA ALA A 158 -15.20 28.30 -16.73
C ALA A 158 -14.39 29.54 -17.16
N GLN A 159 -13.10 29.38 -17.48
CA GLN A 159 -12.27 30.47 -18.00
C GLN A 159 -12.66 30.87 -19.42
N GLU A 160 -12.96 29.90 -20.29
CA GLU A 160 -13.44 30.16 -21.66
C GLU A 160 -14.77 30.93 -21.64
N GLN A 161 -15.71 30.55 -20.77
CA GLN A 161 -16.98 31.27 -20.60
C GLN A 161 -16.83 32.71 -20.09
N LEU A 162 -15.76 33.01 -19.34
CA LEU A 162 -15.45 34.36 -18.86
C LEU A 162 -14.81 35.25 -19.92
N LEU A 163 -14.19 34.67 -20.96
CA LEU A 163 -13.53 35.38 -22.06
C LEU A 163 -14.48 35.68 -23.23
N GLU A 164 -15.66 35.04 -23.26
CA GLU A 164 -16.72 35.28 -24.27
C GLU A 164 -17.68 36.43 -23.92
N ILE A 165 -17.42 37.19 -22.85
CA ILE A 165 -18.18 38.38 -22.42
C ILE A 165 -17.33 39.65 -22.61
#